data_AF-A0A947MNK7-F1
#
_entry.id   AF-A0A947MNK7-F1
#
_cell.length_a   1.000
_cell.length_b   1.000
_cell.length_c   1.000
_cell.angle_alpha   90.00
_cell.angle_beta   90.00
_cell.angle_gamma   90.00
#
_symmetry.space_group_name_H-M   'P 1'
#
loop_
_entity.id
_entity.type
_entity.pdbx_description
1 polymer ?
#
loop_
_entity_poly.entity_id
_entity_poly.type
_entity_poly.pdbx_seq_one_letter_code
_entity_poly.pdbx_strand_id
1 'polypeptide(L)'
;MTCRTSFASRRAFSRRGRRRRCEQNDGDTWRSSLRLSRRWLRVDAVDVSRRLVQSWRPAWHAAISEYLLKVGGRGVVVGLSGGIDSAVTAALAVRALGREHVHGLAMPSEFSSDHSLDDARE
;
A
#
# COMPACT_ATOMS: atom_id res chain seq x y z
N MET A 1 -21.26 -16.90 22.52
CA MET A 1 -20.76 -16.98 23.91
C MET A 1 -19.46 -16.20 24.00
N THR A 2 -19.38 -15.30 24.98
CA THR A 2 -18.51 -14.12 25.04
C THR A 2 -17.05 -14.47 25.39
N CYS A 3 -16.11 -14.00 24.56
CA CYS A 3 -14.67 -14.11 24.84
C CYS A 3 -14.25 -12.93 25.73
N ARG A 4 -13.93 -13.22 27.00
CA ARG A 4 -13.41 -12.23 27.97
C ARG A 4 -11.92 -11.99 27.70
N THR A 5 -11.56 -10.76 27.36
CA THR A 5 -10.19 -10.26 27.40
C THR A 5 -9.84 -9.82 28.82
N SER A 6 -9.05 -10.61 29.54
CA SER A 6 -8.46 -10.22 30.82
C SER A 6 -7.10 -9.55 30.56
N PHE A 7 -7.10 -8.23 30.57
CA PHE A 7 -5.91 -7.40 30.59
C PHE A 7 -5.36 -7.37 32.03
N ALA A 8 -4.34 -8.18 32.32
CA ALA A 8 -3.70 -8.21 33.63
C ALA A 8 -2.45 -7.32 33.66
N SER A 9 -2.22 -6.77 34.84
CA SER A 9 -1.62 -5.46 35.10
C SER A 9 -0.09 -5.43 35.18
N ARG A 10 0.43 -4.22 34.94
CA ARG A 10 1.82 -3.78 35.15
C ARG A 10 2.29 -4.09 36.58
N ARG A 11 3.49 -4.65 36.74
CA ARG A 11 4.37 -4.36 37.89
C ARG A 11 5.87 -4.40 37.55
N ALA A 12 6.52 -3.33 38.01
CA ALA A 12 7.88 -3.22 38.55
C ALA A 12 9.10 -3.38 37.60
N PHE A 13 9.57 -2.22 37.16
CA PHE A 13 10.95 -1.93 36.79
C PHE A 13 11.86 -2.09 38.02
N SER A 14 12.82 -3.03 37.99
CA SER A 14 13.94 -3.05 38.93
C SER A 14 15.27 -3.18 38.17
N ARG A 15 16.17 -2.23 38.43
CA ARG A 15 17.51 -2.14 37.86
C ARG A 15 18.45 -3.07 38.62
N ARG A 16 18.85 -4.19 38.04
CA ARG A 16 20.15 -4.85 38.30
C ARG A 16 20.66 -5.51 37.03
N GLY A 17 21.87 -5.12 36.64
CA GLY A 17 22.53 -5.58 35.42
C GLY A 17 22.76 -7.09 35.41
N ARG A 18 22.20 -7.75 34.41
CA ARG A 18 22.81 -8.90 33.73
C ARG A 18 22.55 -8.70 32.24
N ARG A 19 23.61 -8.61 31.44
CA ARG A 19 23.54 -8.69 29.99
C ARG A 19 22.85 -10.01 29.64
N ARG A 20 21.55 -9.97 29.34
CA ARG A 20 20.90 -11.10 28.66
C ARG A 20 21.38 -11.05 27.23
N ARG A 21 22.30 -11.97 26.92
CA ARG A 21 22.61 -12.38 25.56
C ARG A 21 21.25 -12.67 24.89
N CYS A 22 20.95 -11.98 23.81
CA CYS A 22 19.83 -12.34 22.95
C CYS A 22 20.07 -13.79 22.52
N GLU A 23 19.28 -14.70 23.08
CA GLU A 23 19.15 -16.06 22.57
C GLU A 23 18.64 -15.90 21.13
N GLN A 24 19.51 -16.20 20.18
CA GLN A 24 19.10 -16.44 18.80
C GLN A 24 18.04 -17.53 18.84
N ASN A 25 16.79 -17.16 18.54
CA ASN A 25 15.72 -18.11 18.41
C ASN A 25 15.94 -18.86 17.09
N ASP A 26 16.16 -20.17 17.21
CA ASP A 26 16.42 -21.11 16.13
C ASP A 26 15.38 -21.00 15.00
N GLY A 27 15.88 -20.81 13.78
CA GLY A 27 15.12 -20.52 12.57
C GLY A 27 14.31 -21.68 11.97
N ASP A 28 13.75 -22.60 12.76
CA ASP A 28 13.23 -23.87 12.24
C ASP A 28 11.81 -24.30 12.67
N THR A 29 10.96 -23.39 13.17
CA THR A 29 9.57 -23.74 13.54
C THR A 29 8.49 -22.83 12.92
N TRP A 30 8.54 -22.68 11.59
CA TRP A 30 7.36 -22.25 10.81
C TRP A 30 6.93 -23.33 9.81
N ARG A 31 6.77 -24.58 10.25
CA ARG A 31 6.00 -25.59 9.51
C ARG A 31 4.54 -25.49 9.93
N SER A 32 3.81 -24.57 9.30
CA SER A 32 2.35 -24.58 9.37
C SER A 32 1.86 -25.88 8.73
N SER A 33 1.18 -26.72 9.52
CA SER A 33 0.56 -27.99 9.09
C SER A 33 -0.64 -27.80 8.16
N LEU A 34 -0.78 -26.62 7.54
CA LEU A 34 -1.79 -26.34 6.55
C LEU A 34 -1.35 -26.99 5.24
N ARG A 35 -1.82 -28.23 5.00
CA ARG A 35 -1.87 -28.78 3.63
C ARG A 35 -2.83 -27.92 2.82
N LEU A 36 -2.33 -26.83 2.27
CA LEU A 36 -3.04 -26.06 1.26
C LEU A 36 -3.33 -27.04 0.11
N SER A 37 -4.61 -27.39 -0.06
CA SER A 37 -5.03 -28.23 -1.18
C SER A 37 -4.58 -27.56 -2.47
N ARG A 38 -3.99 -28.33 -3.40
CA ARG A 38 -3.55 -27.86 -4.73
C ARG A 38 -4.66 -27.14 -5.51
N ARG A 39 -5.92 -27.33 -5.11
CA ARG A 39 -7.09 -26.62 -5.63
C ARG A 39 -7.08 -25.11 -5.34
N TRP A 40 -6.50 -24.66 -4.22
CA TRP A 40 -6.39 -23.24 -3.85
C TRP A 40 -5.26 -22.51 -4.57
N LEU A 41 -4.31 -23.24 -5.17
CA LEU A 41 -3.22 -22.68 -5.96
C LEU A 41 -3.59 -22.37 -7.42
N ARG A 42 -4.83 -22.70 -7.84
CA ARG A 42 -5.37 -22.30 -9.15
C ARG A 42 -6.04 -20.94 -9.06
N VAL A 43 -5.27 -19.93 -8.70
CA VAL A 43 -5.71 -18.54 -8.81
C VAL A 43 -5.12 -17.99 -10.11
N ASP A 44 -6.00 -17.63 -11.04
CA ASP A 44 -5.60 -16.77 -12.15
C ASP A 44 -5.47 -15.35 -11.58
N ALA A 45 -4.25 -14.97 -11.23
CA ALA A 45 -3.95 -13.66 -10.66
C ALA A 45 -4.36 -12.52 -11.60
N VAL A 46 -4.27 -12.73 -12.91
CA VAL A 46 -4.61 -11.70 -13.91
C VAL A 46 -6.12 -11.52 -13.96
N ASP A 47 -6.90 -12.61 -14.01
CA ASP A 47 -8.37 -12.52 -14.03
C ASP A 47 -8.91 -11.93 -12.73
N VAL A 48 -8.42 -12.37 -11.57
CA VAL A 48 -8.83 -11.81 -10.27
C VAL A 48 -8.48 -10.33 -10.18
N SER A 49 -7.26 -9.94 -10.58
CA SER A 49 -6.86 -8.53 -10.56
C SER A 49 -7.73 -7.67 -11.49
N ARG A 50 -8.04 -8.17 -12.70
CA ARG A 50 -8.93 -7.49 -13.64
C ARG A 50 -10.32 -7.28 -13.05
N ARG A 51 -10.89 -8.32 -12.43
CA ARG A 51 -12.21 -8.25 -11.78
C ARG A 51 -12.23 -7.25 -10.63
N LEU A 52 -11.19 -7.25 -9.79
CA LEU A 52 -11.05 -6.28 -8.71
C LEU A 52 -11.00 -4.86 -9.30
N VAL A 53 -10.07 -4.58 -10.22
CA VAL A 53 -9.95 -3.24 -10.84
C VAL A 53 -11.28 -2.78 -11.46
N GLN A 54 -12.01 -3.68 -12.13
CA GLN A 54 -13.29 -3.34 -12.73
C GLN A 54 -14.39 -3.07 -11.69
N SER A 55 -14.41 -3.83 -10.59
CA SER A 55 -15.36 -3.67 -9.49
C SER A 55 -15.15 -2.34 -8.75
N TRP A 56 -13.89 -1.98 -8.50
CA TRP A 56 -13.53 -0.77 -7.74
C TRP A 56 -13.57 0.51 -8.56
N ARG A 57 -13.59 0.41 -9.90
CA ARG A 57 -13.59 1.55 -10.81
C ARG A 57 -14.63 2.63 -10.45
N PRO A 58 -15.94 2.33 -10.30
CA PRO A 58 -16.93 3.38 -10.06
C PRO A 58 -16.68 4.10 -8.73
N ALA A 59 -16.24 3.37 -7.71
CA ALA A 59 -16.00 3.91 -6.37
C ALA A 59 -14.85 4.93 -6.37
N TRP A 60 -13.72 4.62 -6.99
CA TRP A 60 -12.58 5.54 -7.02
C TRP A 60 -12.80 6.73 -7.97
N HIS A 61 -13.50 6.54 -9.09
CA HIS A 61 -13.91 7.66 -9.94
C HIS A 61 -14.77 8.65 -9.15
N ALA A 62 -15.83 8.17 -8.49
CA ALA A 62 -16.70 9.01 -7.69
C ALA A 62 -15.93 9.70 -6.55
N ALA A 63 -15.07 8.96 -5.84
CA ALA A 63 -14.28 9.52 -4.75
C ALA A 63 -13.40 10.70 -5.20
N ILE A 64 -12.70 10.58 -6.33
CA ILE A 64 -11.81 11.64 -6.84
C ILE A 64 -12.62 12.85 -7.31
N SER A 65 -13.67 12.64 -8.12
CA SER A 65 -14.49 13.73 -8.64
C SER A 65 -15.27 14.46 -7.54
N GLU A 66 -15.87 13.73 -6.60
CA GLU A 66 -16.62 14.33 -5.50
C GLU A 66 -15.70 15.08 -4.54
N TYR A 67 -14.48 14.57 -4.30
CA TYR A 67 -13.50 15.28 -3.48
C TYR A 67 -13.10 16.62 -4.10
N LEU A 68 -12.86 16.67 -5.42
CA LEU A 68 -12.57 17.93 -6.10
C LEU A 68 -13.73 18.93 -6.03
N LEU A 69 -14.97 18.45 -6.21
CA LEU A 69 -16.16 19.30 -6.07
C LEU A 69 -16.28 19.88 -4.65
N LYS A 70 -16.00 19.07 -3.61
CA LYS A 70 -16.02 19.51 -2.21
C LYS A 70 -14.98 20.59 -1.91
N VAL A 71 -13.81 20.49 -2.53
CA VAL A 71 -12.72 21.45 -2.34
C VAL A 71 -12.85 22.67 -3.26
N GLY A 72 -13.74 22.62 -4.26
CA GLY A 72 -13.85 23.65 -5.30
C GLY A 72 -12.61 23.70 -6.21
N GLY A 73 -11.84 22.61 -6.25
CA GLY A 73 -10.62 22.49 -7.04
C GLY A 73 -10.93 22.27 -8.51
N ARG A 74 -10.12 22.85 -9.40
CA ARG A 74 -10.23 22.67 -10.86
C ARG A 74 -9.37 21.54 -11.39
N GLY A 75 -8.67 20.80 -10.53
CA GLY A 75 -7.73 19.76 -10.92
C GLY A 75 -6.83 19.33 -9.77
N VAL A 76 -5.95 18.37 -10.02
CA VAL A 76 -5.03 17.80 -9.04
C VAL A 76 -3.58 17.89 -9.50
N VAL A 77 -2.68 17.97 -8.52
CA VAL A 77 -1.24 17.83 -8.74
C VAL A 77 -0.79 16.52 -8.11
N VAL A 78 -0.08 15.69 -8.85
CA VAL A 78 0.42 14.38 -8.42
C VAL A 78 1.94 14.39 -8.44
N GLY A 79 2.55 14.14 -7.27
CA GLY A 79 4.00 13.94 -7.19
C GLY A 79 4.40 12.61 -7.83
N LEU A 80 5.26 12.64 -8.83
CA LEU A 80 5.78 11.46 -9.52
C LEU A 80 7.17 11.13 -8.98
N SER A 81 7.33 9.96 -8.38
CA SER A 81 8.60 9.49 -7.82
C SER A 81 9.32 8.46 -8.70
N GLY A 82 8.70 8.05 -9.82
CA GLY A 82 9.14 6.88 -10.61
C GLY A 82 8.67 5.54 -10.03
N GLY A 83 7.91 5.56 -8.92
CA GLY A 83 7.34 4.35 -8.32
C GLY A 83 5.95 4.01 -8.85
N ILE A 84 5.60 2.72 -8.82
CA ILE A 84 4.31 2.18 -9.26
C ILE A 84 3.11 2.88 -8.59
N ASP A 85 3.21 3.22 -7.31
CA ASP A 85 2.09 3.85 -6.59
C ASP A 85 1.77 5.25 -7.13
N SER A 86 2.80 6.03 -7.45
CA SER A 86 2.63 7.38 -8.03
C SER A 86 2.11 7.33 -9.46
N ALA A 87 2.61 6.38 -10.26
CA ALA A 87 2.16 6.15 -11.63
C ALA A 87 0.69 5.70 -11.67
N VAL A 88 0.31 4.76 -10.81
CA VAL A 88 -1.09 4.29 -10.69
C VAL A 88 -1.99 5.42 -10.22
N THR A 89 -1.54 6.23 -9.25
CA THR A 89 -2.31 7.39 -8.77
C THR A 89 -2.55 8.41 -9.88
N ALA A 90 -1.53 8.76 -10.65
CA ALA A 90 -1.65 9.67 -11.79
C ALA A 90 -2.60 9.10 -12.87
N ALA A 91 -2.45 7.82 -13.21
CA ALA A 91 -3.33 7.16 -14.18
C ALA A 91 -4.80 7.14 -13.73
N LEU A 92 -5.07 6.88 -12.45
CA LEU A 92 -6.43 6.92 -11.90
C LEU A 92 -7.01 8.33 -11.92
N ALA A 93 -6.20 9.34 -11.55
CA ALA A 93 -6.62 10.75 -11.61
C ALA A 93 -6.97 11.19 -13.04
N VAL A 94 -6.13 10.87 -14.02
CA VAL A 94 -6.36 11.19 -15.43
C VAL A 94 -7.63 10.53 -15.95
N ARG A 95 -7.89 9.28 -15.55
CA ARG A 95 -9.12 8.57 -15.95
C ARG A 95 -10.36 9.17 -15.33
N ALA A 96 -10.28 9.66 -14.09
CA ALA A 96 -11.42 10.22 -13.39
C ALA A 96 -11.74 11.65 -13.84
N LEU A 97 -10.72 12.46 -14.12
CA LEU A 97 -10.86 13.90 -14.29
C LEU A 97 -10.57 14.42 -15.70
N GLY A 98 -9.93 13.60 -16.53
CA GLY A 98 -9.33 14.07 -17.79
C GLY A 98 -7.88 14.52 -17.58
N ARG A 99 -7.09 14.44 -18.65
CA ARG A 99 -5.65 14.73 -18.64
C ARG A 99 -5.35 16.21 -18.36
N GLU A 100 -6.26 17.08 -18.80
CA GLU A 100 -6.19 18.53 -18.71
C GLU A 100 -6.33 19.05 -17.27
N HIS A 101 -6.85 18.22 -16.37
CA HIS A 101 -7.08 18.52 -14.97
C HIS A 101 -6.05 17.85 -14.03
N VAL A 102 -5.00 17.23 -14.58
CA VAL A 102 -3.97 16.52 -13.82
C VAL A 102 -2.58 17.02 -14.20
N HIS A 103 -1.83 17.48 -13.20
CA HIS A 103 -0.44 17.89 -13.37
C HIS A 103 0.49 16.94 -12.62
N GLY A 104 1.40 16.29 -13.35
CA GLY A 104 2.50 15.51 -12.77
C GLY A 104 3.65 16.43 -12.35
N LEU A 105 4.17 16.23 -11.14
CA LEU A 105 5.35 16.94 -10.65
C LEU A 105 6.40 15.92 -10.22
N ALA A 106 7.47 15.78 -10.99
CA ALA A 106 8.64 15.04 -10.55
C ALA A 106 9.51 15.93 -9.64
N MET A 107 9.85 15.45 -8.44
CA MET A 107 10.73 16.14 -7.49
C MET A 107 12.03 15.36 -7.29
N PRO A 108 13.01 15.48 -8.21
CA PRO A 108 14.32 14.86 -8.04
C PRO A 108 15.01 15.33 -6.75
N SER A 109 15.61 14.38 -6.03
CA SER A 109 16.61 14.65 -5.00
C SER A 109 17.95 14.02 -5.39
N GLU A 110 19.04 14.41 -4.72
CA GLU A 110 20.41 13.91 -4.95
C GLU A 110 20.59 12.38 -4.80
N PHE A 111 19.58 11.67 -4.27
CA PHE A 111 19.55 10.20 -4.13
C PHE A 111 18.62 9.51 -5.15
N SER A 112 18.04 10.26 -6.09
CA SER A 112 17.14 9.71 -7.10
C SER A 112 17.97 9.08 -8.23
N SER A 113 17.82 7.77 -8.44
CA SER A 113 18.44 7.08 -9.57
C SER A 113 17.88 7.60 -10.90
N ASP A 114 18.72 7.72 -11.93
CA ASP A 114 18.32 8.20 -13.28
C ASP A 114 17.08 7.47 -13.81
N HIS A 115 16.96 6.17 -13.56
CA HIS A 115 15.80 5.35 -13.93
C HIS A 115 14.47 5.86 -13.35
N SER A 116 14.46 6.36 -12.13
CA SER A 116 13.24 6.87 -11.48
C SER A 116 12.81 8.22 -12.03
N LEU A 117 13.76 8.99 -12.60
CA LEU A 117 13.47 10.27 -13.24
C LEU A 117 12.94 10.10 -14.65
N ASP A 118 13.40 9.09 -15.37
CA ASP A 118 12.88 8.77 -16.70
C ASP A 118 11.45 8.21 -16.61
N ASP A 119 11.18 7.30 -15.67
CA ASP A 119 9.82 6.78 -15.41
C ASP A 119 8.82 7.86 -14.94
N ALA A 120 9.31 9.00 -14.45
CA ALA A 120 8.47 10.12 -14.04
C ALA A 120 8.24 11.16 -15.15
N ARG A 121 8.97 11.06 -16.28
CA ARG A 121 8.87 11.98 -17.43
C ARG A 121 7.94 11.47 -18.54
N GLU A 122 7.79 10.16 -18.70
CA GLU A 122 6.79 9.54 -19.60
C GLU A 122 5.36 9.68 -19.08
#